data_AF-A0A6J0J8B0-F1
#
_entry.id   AF-A0A6J0J8B0-F1
#
_cell.length_a   1.000
_cell.length_b   1.000
_cell.length_c   1.000
_cell.angle_alpha   90.00
_cell.angle_beta   90.00
_cell.angle_gamma   90.00
#
_symmetry.space_group_name_H-M   'P 1'
#
loop_
_entity.id
_entity.type
_entity.pdbx_description
1 polymer ?
#
loop_
_entity_poly.entity_id
_entity_poly.type
_entity_poly.pdbx_seq_one_letter_code
_entity_poly.pdbx_strand_id
1 'polypeptide(L)'
;MKRKAMFTCPFNGDCKITKDNRRHCQACRLKRCVDIGMMKEFILTDEEVQRKREMILKRKEEEALKESLKPKLSEEQQRVIDILLEAHRKTYDPTYADFSKFRPPVRSHPNNRGATKSSSLLTQDLSEEDSTDLFGSDAFSTFPESVEPRMFSNLVLSEENDESSSMNIEFSQLSMLPHLADLVSYSIQKVIGFAKMIPGFRDLSAEDQIVLLKSSAIEVIMLRSNQSFTLEDMSWTCGSNDFKYRVSDVTQAGHSMDLLEPLVKFQVGLKKLNLHEEEHVLLMAICILSPDRPGVQDTSLVESLQDRLSEILQTYIRCRHPPPGSRLLYAKMIQKLADLRSLNEEHSRQYRCLSFQPEHSMQLTPLVLEVFGNEIS
;
A
#
# COMPACT_ATOMS: atom_id res chain seq x y z
N MET A 1 31.31 21.15 52.71
CA MET A 1 32.37 20.27 53.24
C MET A 1 31.97 18.83 52.96
N LYS A 2 32.74 18.07 52.15
CA LYS A 2 32.41 16.68 51.79
C LYS A 2 32.32 15.83 53.06
N ARG A 3 31.14 15.35 53.46
CA ARG A 3 31.03 14.31 54.49
C ARG A 3 31.69 13.05 53.93
N LYS A 4 32.83 12.66 54.51
CA LYS A 4 33.50 11.40 54.17
C LYS A 4 32.63 10.26 54.72
N ALA A 5 32.13 9.39 53.86
CA ALA A 5 31.57 8.11 54.31
C ALA A 5 32.67 7.37 55.10
N MET A 6 32.49 7.25 56.42
CA MET A 6 33.43 6.53 57.30
C MET A 6 33.07 5.06 57.27
N PHE A 7 33.78 4.29 56.45
CA PHE A 7 33.65 2.84 56.43
C PHE A 7 34.51 2.23 57.54
N THR A 8 33.88 1.55 58.50
CA THR A 8 34.56 0.80 59.56
C THR A 8 34.58 -0.68 59.21
N CYS A 9 35.70 -1.35 59.43
CA CYS A 9 35.76 -2.80 59.28
C CYS A 9 34.99 -3.45 60.42
N PRO A 10 34.01 -4.34 60.16
CA PRO A 10 33.31 -5.07 61.22
C PRO A 10 34.15 -6.22 61.81
N PHE A 11 35.36 -6.45 61.30
CA PHE A 11 36.31 -7.47 61.74
C PHE A 11 37.59 -6.78 62.28
N ASN A 12 38.79 -7.22 61.86
CA ASN A 12 40.09 -6.73 62.38
C ASN A 12 40.81 -5.73 61.46
N GLY A 13 40.17 -5.25 60.38
CA GLY A 13 40.78 -4.28 59.46
C GLY A 13 41.72 -4.85 58.39
N ASP A 14 41.80 -6.19 58.28
CA ASP A 14 42.72 -6.95 57.43
C ASP A 14 42.02 -7.97 56.51
N CYS A 15 40.72 -7.81 56.25
CA CYS A 15 39.95 -8.74 55.43
C CYS A 15 40.58 -8.96 54.04
N LYS A 16 40.87 -10.22 53.69
CA LYS A 16 41.37 -10.60 52.36
C LYS A 16 40.26 -10.49 51.32
N ILE A 17 40.29 -9.43 50.52
CA ILE A 17 39.26 -9.17 49.49
C ILE A 17 39.44 -10.10 48.26
N THR A 18 38.39 -10.82 47.88
CA THR A 18 38.31 -11.70 46.70
C THR A 18 37.08 -11.33 45.87
N LYS A 19 36.91 -11.92 44.67
CA LYS A 19 35.73 -11.67 43.82
C LYS A 19 34.41 -11.98 44.55
N ASP A 20 34.42 -13.04 45.36
CA ASP A 20 33.23 -13.54 46.05
C ASP A 20 32.94 -12.75 47.32
N ASN A 21 33.98 -12.28 48.02
CA ASN A 21 33.81 -11.64 49.31
C ASN A 21 33.89 -10.10 49.31
N ARG A 22 34.17 -9.45 48.17
CA ARG A 22 34.34 -7.98 48.06
C ARG A 22 33.16 -7.11 48.51
N ARG A 23 31.99 -7.68 48.81
CA ARG A 23 30.84 -6.95 49.36
C ARG A 23 30.76 -6.99 50.89
N HIS A 24 31.48 -7.88 51.56
CA HIS A 24 31.36 -8.13 53.01
C HIS A 24 32.04 -7.07 53.89
N CYS A 25 33.05 -6.36 53.37
CA CYS A 25 33.73 -5.29 54.10
C CYS A 25 34.08 -4.13 53.17
N GLN A 26 33.33 -3.03 53.28
CA GLN A 26 33.55 -1.82 52.48
C GLN A 26 34.86 -1.12 52.85
N ALA A 27 35.27 -1.16 54.13
CA ALA A 27 36.50 -0.54 54.63
C ALA A 27 37.77 -1.18 54.05
N CYS A 28 37.92 -2.51 54.20
CA CYS A 28 39.08 -3.23 53.65
C CYS A 28 39.08 -3.26 52.12
N ARG A 29 37.90 -3.22 51.48
CA ARG A 29 37.79 -3.06 50.01
C ARG A 29 38.32 -1.70 49.56
N LEU A 30 37.86 -0.63 50.20
CA LEU A 30 38.31 0.73 49.86
C LEU A 30 39.81 0.89 50.08
N LYS A 31 40.33 0.38 51.22
CA LYS A 31 41.78 0.35 51.52
C LYS A 31 42.56 -0.30 50.38
N ARG A 32 42.17 -1.53 49.99
CA ARG A 32 42.81 -2.23 48.87
C ARG A 32 42.73 -1.48 47.54
N CYS A 33 41.60 -0.85 47.21
CA CYS A 33 41.45 -0.06 45.99
C CYS A 33 42.45 1.10 45.93
N VAL A 34 42.67 1.77 47.05
CA VAL A 34 43.66 2.85 47.16
C VAL A 34 45.08 2.30 47.08
N ASP A 35 45.37 1.18 47.76
CA ASP A 35 46.70 0.56 47.79
C ASP A 35 47.17 0.12 46.38
N ILE A 36 46.24 -0.25 45.49
CA ILE A 36 46.53 -0.57 44.08
C ILE A 36 46.56 0.67 43.16
N GLY A 37 46.45 1.89 43.71
CA GLY A 37 46.60 3.14 42.97
C GLY A 37 45.31 3.80 42.47
N MET A 38 44.12 3.40 42.94
CA MET A 38 42.89 4.11 42.58
C MET A 38 42.79 5.46 43.29
N MET A 39 42.51 6.50 42.51
CA MET A 39 42.37 7.88 42.96
C MET A 39 41.11 8.07 43.82
N LYS A 40 41.27 8.60 45.04
CA LYS A 40 40.17 8.81 46.01
C LYS A 40 39.21 9.92 45.57
N GLU A 41 39.69 10.80 44.70
CA GLU A 41 38.98 11.98 44.17
C GLU A 41 37.77 11.59 43.30
N PHE A 42 37.76 10.37 42.75
CA PHE A 42 36.66 9.83 41.94
C PHE A 42 35.60 9.07 42.76
N ILE A 43 35.75 8.99 44.08
CA ILE A 43 34.72 8.42 44.95
C ILE A 43 33.61 9.45 45.08
N LEU A 44 32.44 9.10 44.54
CA LEU A 44 31.24 9.94 44.64
C LEU A 44 30.87 10.13 46.12
N THR A 45 30.64 11.38 46.49
CA THR A 45 30.04 11.76 47.76
C THR A 45 28.59 11.31 47.84
N ASP A 46 28.05 11.19 49.06
CA ASP A 46 26.63 10.84 49.26
C ASP A 46 25.70 11.82 48.53
N GLU A 47 26.04 13.10 48.49
CA GLU A 47 25.33 14.14 47.73
C GLU A 47 25.40 13.91 46.20
N GLU A 48 26.54 13.47 45.67
CA GLU A 48 26.69 13.15 44.24
C GLU A 48 25.97 11.84 43.86
N VAL A 49 25.98 10.85 44.74
CA VAL A 49 25.20 9.60 44.57
C VAL A 49 23.70 9.92 44.60
N GLN A 50 23.26 10.76 45.54
CA GLN A 50 21.87 11.18 45.66
C GLN A 50 21.42 11.97 44.42
N ARG A 51 22.20 12.97 43.96
CA ARG A 51 21.93 13.69 42.70
C ARG A 51 21.83 12.77 41.49
N LYS A 52 22.72 11.76 41.39
CA LYS A 52 22.63 10.76 40.31
C LYS A 52 21.36 9.91 40.39
N ARG A 53 20.93 9.51 41.58
CA ARG A 53 19.67 8.76 41.77
C ARG A 53 18.46 9.59 41.37
N GLU A 54 18.41 10.85 41.77
CA GLU A 54 17.33 11.79 41.41
C GLU A 54 17.27 12.03 39.90
N MET A 55 18.40 12.23 39.23
CA MET A 55 18.44 12.35 37.76
C MET A 55 17.91 11.10 37.06
N ILE A 56 18.24 9.90 37.55
CA ILE A 56 17.75 8.64 36.98
C ILE A 56 16.24 8.51 37.20
N LEU A 57 15.75 8.84 38.40
CA LEU A 57 14.32 8.79 38.71
C LEU A 57 13.53 9.75 37.82
N LYS A 58 13.99 11.00 37.70
CA LYS A 58 13.40 12.02 36.84
C LYS A 58 13.38 11.59 35.38
N ARG A 59 14.47 11.02 34.86
CA ARG A 59 14.51 10.48 33.49
C ARG A 59 13.51 9.33 33.30
N LYS A 60 13.37 8.44 34.27
CA LYS A 60 12.36 7.36 34.22
C LYS A 60 10.93 7.91 34.25
N GLU A 61 10.68 8.94 35.04
CA GLU A 61 9.37 9.62 35.08
C GLU A 61 9.07 10.32 33.75
N GLU A 62 10.05 11.03 33.17
CA GLU A 62 9.94 11.67 31.85
C GLU A 62 9.70 10.64 30.73
N GLU A 63 10.41 9.51 30.74
CA GLU A 63 10.22 8.41 29.80
C GLU A 63 8.85 7.74 29.98
N ALA A 64 8.40 7.50 31.22
CA ALA A 64 7.09 6.94 31.52
C ALA A 64 5.95 7.90 31.13
N LEU A 65 6.12 9.21 31.36
CA LEU A 65 5.17 10.22 30.93
C LEU A 65 5.08 10.25 29.40
N LYS A 66 6.22 10.24 28.70
CA LYS A 66 6.26 10.19 27.24
C LYS A 66 5.61 8.93 26.69
N GLU A 67 5.78 7.78 27.35
CA GLU A 67 5.12 6.52 26.98
C GLU A 67 3.61 6.57 27.23
N SER A 68 3.18 7.21 28.32
CA SER A 68 1.76 7.36 28.65
C SER A 68 1.02 8.29 27.67
N LEU A 69 1.73 9.26 27.09
CA LEU A 69 1.22 10.22 26.11
C LEU A 69 1.20 9.66 24.68
N LYS A 70 1.77 8.47 24.43
CA LYS A 70 1.69 7.87 23.10
C LYS A 70 0.23 7.53 22.77
N PRO A 71 -0.26 7.89 21.58
CA PRO A 71 -1.60 7.51 21.17
C PRO A 71 -1.69 5.98 21.17
N LYS A 72 -2.84 5.46 21.61
CA LYS A 72 -3.18 4.04 21.60
C LYS A 72 -4.56 3.89 20.98
N LEU A 73 -4.76 2.81 20.24
CA LEU A 73 -6.11 2.46 19.80
C LEU A 73 -6.93 2.01 21.01
N SER A 74 -8.19 2.42 21.05
CA SER A 74 -9.15 1.83 21.99
C SER A 74 -9.46 0.39 21.58
N GLU A 75 -9.95 -0.42 22.53
CA GLU A 75 -10.37 -1.80 22.22
C GLU A 75 -11.49 -1.84 21.17
N GLU A 76 -12.36 -0.83 21.15
CA GLU A 76 -13.42 -0.72 20.15
C GLU A 76 -12.85 -0.43 18.77
N GLN A 77 -11.90 0.50 18.66
CA GLN A 77 -11.24 0.81 17.40
C GLN A 77 -10.50 -0.42 16.86
N GLN A 78 -9.81 -1.17 17.73
CA GLN A 78 -9.15 -2.42 17.34
C GLN A 78 -10.15 -3.46 16.84
N ARG A 79 -11.29 -3.66 17.52
CA ARG A 79 -12.35 -4.57 17.07
C ARG A 79 -12.88 -4.21 15.68
N VAL A 80 -13.08 -2.92 15.39
CA VAL A 80 -13.51 -2.47 14.06
C VAL A 80 -12.48 -2.85 12.99
N ILE A 81 -11.19 -2.62 13.25
CA ILE A 81 -10.11 -3.00 12.34
C ILE A 81 -10.10 -4.51 12.10
N ASP A 82 -10.21 -5.31 13.16
CA ASP A 82 -10.20 -6.77 13.07
C ASP A 82 -11.37 -7.29 12.21
N ILE A 83 -12.56 -6.69 12.35
CA ILE A 83 -13.73 -7.00 11.50
C ILE A 83 -13.44 -6.68 10.03
N LEU A 84 -12.84 -5.52 9.74
CA LEU A 84 -12.53 -5.12 8.36
C LEU A 84 -11.44 -5.99 7.73
N LEU A 85 -10.41 -6.38 8.49
CA LEU A 85 -9.39 -7.33 8.06
C LEU A 85 -10.00 -8.70 7.72
N GLU A 86 -10.86 -9.20 8.61
CA GLU A 86 -11.55 -10.47 8.38
C GLU A 86 -12.50 -10.40 7.17
N ALA A 87 -13.19 -9.28 7.01
CA ALA A 87 -14.05 -9.02 5.86
C ALA A 87 -13.25 -9.07 4.55
N HIS A 88 -12.09 -8.44 4.52
CA HIS A 88 -11.18 -8.43 3.38
C HIS A 88 -10.65 -9.83 3.07
N ARG A 89 -10.15 -10.56 4.07
CA ARG A 89 -9.65 -11.94 3.90
C ARG A 89 -10.70 -12.90 3.36
N LYS A 90 -11.97 -12.76 3.77
CA LYS A 90 -13.07 -13.57 3.25
C LYS A 90 -13.47 -13.25 1.81
N THR A 91 -13.11 -12.08 1.32
CA THR A 91 -13.61 -11.54 0.04
C THR A 91 -12.49 -11.24 -0.97
N TYR A 92 -11.24 -11.40 -0.55
CA TYR A 92 -10.06 -11.29 -1.38
C TYR A 92 -9.28 -12.61 -1.32
N ASP A 93 -9.26 -13.33 -2.44
CA ASP A 93 -8.48 -14.55 -2.59
C ASP A 93 -7.10 -14.20 -3.17
N PRO A 94 -6.01 -14.28 -2.37
CA PRO A 94 -4.66 -13.97 -2.85
C PRO A 94 -4.10 -15.05 -3.81
N THR A 95 -4.76 -16.21 -3.91
CA THR A 95 -4.36 -17.28 -4.85
C THR A 95 -4.96 -17.11 -6.24
N TYR A 96 -6.01 -16.29 -6.36
CA TYR A 96 -6.77 -16.05 -7.59
C TYR A 96 -7.30 -17.34 -8.24
N ALA A 97 -7.61 -18.37 -7.46
CA ALA A 97 -7.98 -19.70 -7.97
C ALA A 97 -9.25 -19.66 -8.85
N ASP A 98 -10.18 -18.77 -8.51
CA ASP A 98 -11.44 -18.59 -9.22
C ASP A 98 -11.28 -17.97 -10.62
N PHE A 99 -10.12 -17.39 -10.97
CA PHE A 99 -9.92 -16.70 -12.25
C PHE A 99 -9.96 -17.66 -13.44
N SER A 100 -9.66 -18.94 -13.20
CA SER A 100 -9.81 -20.02 -14.18
C SER A 100 -11.25 -20.29 -14.62
N LYS A 101 -12.25 -19.78 -13.89
CA LYS A 101 -13.68 -19.93 -14.19
C LYS A 101 -14.20 -18.87 -15.16
N PHE A 102 -13.43 -17.83 -15.43
CA PHE A 102 -13.83 -16.74 -16.32
C PHE A 102 -13.71 -17.16 -17.78
N ARG A 103 -14.41 -16.47 -18.69
CA ARG A 103 -14.10 -16.55 -20.12
C ARG A 103 -12.61 -16.24 -20.31
N PRO A 104 -11.84 -17.06 -21.06
CA PRO A 104 -10.38 -16.98 -21.07
C PRO A 104 -9.89 -15.65 -21.67
N PRO A 105 -8.75 -15.10 -21.19
CA PRO A 105 -8.18 -13.89 -21.75
C PRO A 105 -7.67 -14.15 -23.18
N VAL A 106 -8.13 -13.35 -24.15
CA VAL A 106 -7.69 -13.41 -25.54
C VAL A 106 -6.92 -12.14 -25.88
N ARG A 107 -5.60 -12.26 -26.00
CA ARG A 107 -4.72 -11.13 -26.32
C ARG A 107 -4.42 -11.08 -27.82
N SER A 108 -4.82 -10.02 -28.50
CA SER A 108 -4.40 -9.75 -29.87
C SER A 108 -2.99 -9.17 -29.87
N HIS A 109 -2.01 -9.94 -30.32
CA HIS A 109 -0.69 -9.38 -30.60
C HIS A 109 -0.74 -8.56 -31.90
N PRO A 110 -0.27 -7.31 -31.93
CA PRO A 110 -0.08 -6.59 -33.18
C PRO A 110 0.99 -7.32 -34.01
N ASN A 111 0.54 -8.03 -35.05
CA ASN A 111 1.28 -8.68 -36.14
C ASN A 111 2.60 -9.39 -35.79
N ASN A 112 2.53 -10.72 -35.71
CA ASN A 112 3.47 -11.57 -36.43
C ASN A 112 2.78 -12.04 -37.73
N ARG A 113 2.56 -11.11 -38.67
CA ARG A 113 2.16 -11.45 -40.05
C ARG A 113 3.42 -11.64 -40.87
N GLY A 114 3.86 -12.89 -41.02
CA GLY A 114 4.83 -13.28 -42.03
C GLY A 114 5.78 -14.39 -41.62
N ALA A 115 5.34 -15.66 -41.69
CA ALA A 115 6.07 -16.76 -42.33
C ALA A 115 5.47 -18.12 -41.90
N THR A 116 4.45 -18.56 -42.63
CA THR A 116 4.31 -19.99 -42.89
C THR A 116 5.34 -20.37 -43.95
N LYS A 117 6.34 -21.17 -43.57
CA LYS A 117 6.87 -22.28 -44.38
C LYS A 117 7.85 -23.11 -43.54
N SER A 118 7.51 -24.38 -43.40
CA SER A 118 8.32 -25.45 -42.84
C SER A 118 9.62 -25.65 -43.62
N SER A 119 10.74 -25.85 -42.94
CA SER A 119 11.63 -27.01 -43.18
C SER A 119 12.83 -26.99 -42.23
N SER A 120 13.10 -28.18 -41.72
CA SER A 120 14.17 -28.66 -40.86
C SER A 120 15.58 -28.61 -41.48
N LEU A 121 16.59 -28.63 -40.57
CA LEU A 121 17.93 -29.24 -40.64
C LEU A 121 19.19 -28.34 -40.78
N LEU A 122 20.03 -28.45 -39.73
CA LEU A 122 21.50 -28.67 -39.69
C LEU A 122 22.50 -27.48 -39.66
N THR A 123 23.08 -27.32 -38.47
CA THR A 123 24.53 -27.31 -38.07
C THR A 123 25.59 -26.44 -38.76
N GLN A 124 26.50 -25.97 -37.88
CA GLN A 124 27.91 -25.49 -38.02
C GLN A 124 28.05 -23.98 -37.86
N ASP A 125 28.55 -23.44 -36.74
CA ASP A 125 29.85 -23.60 -36.07
C ASP A 125 31.02 -23.08 -36.92
N LEU A 126 31.50 -21.87 -36.59
CA LEU A 126 32.89 -21.40 -36.76
C LEU A 126 33.15 -20.24 -35.80
N SER A 127 34.28 -20.36 -35.12
CA SER A 127 34.89 -19.51 -34.10
C SER A 127 35.94 -18.53 -34.66
N GLU A 128 36.50 -17.74 -33.72
CA GLU A 128 37.78 -16.99 -33.72
C GLU A 128 37.70 -15.50 -34.06
N GLU A 129 37.83 -14.63 -33.04
CA GLU A 129 39.05 -13.93 -32.52
C GLU A 129 39.40 -12.72 -33.42
N ASP A 130 39.82 -11.53 -32.98
CA ASP A 130 40.70 -11.11 -31.89
C ASP A 130 40.65 -9.56 -31.77
N SER A 131 41.34 -9.03 -30.74
CA SER A 131 42.11 -7.78 -30.74
C SER A 131 41.57 -6.58 -29.92
N THR A 132 41.94 -6.61 -28.63
CA THR A 132 42.83 -5.66 -27.91
C THR A 132 42.55 -4.14 -27.83
N ASP A 133 42.72 -3.64 -26.59
CA ASP A 133 43.40 -2.37 -26.20
C ASP A 133 42.60 -1.04 -26.27
N LEU A 134 42.61 -0.08 -25.33
CA LEU A 134 43.41 0.17 -24.12
C LEU A 134 43.00 1.51 -23.41
N PHE A 135 43.15 1.57 -22.08
CA PHE A 135 43.32 2.71 -21.13
C PHE A 135 42.30 3.87 -20.96
N GLY A 136 42.06 4.21 -19.67
CA GLY A 136 41.84 5.61 -19.23
C GLY A 136 40.97 5.82 -17.98
N SER A 137 41.59 5.82 -16.79
CA SER A 137 41.01 6.29 -15.52
C SER A 137 40.94 7.82 -15.48
N ASP A 138 39.87 8.42 -14.93
CA ASP A 138 39.96 9.30 -13.74
C ASP A 138 38.61 9.92 -13.32
N ALA A 139 38.54 10.14 -12.01
CA ALA A 139 37.39 10.55 -11.21
C ALA A 139 37.09 12.06 -11.23
N PHE A 140 35.83 12.45 -11.06
CA PHE A 140 35.40 13.37 -9.99
C PHE A 140 33.87 13.46 -9.86
N SER A 141 33.43 13.70 -8.63
CA SER A 141 32.08 13.78 -8.12
C SER A 141 31.23 14.92 -8.71
N THR A 142 30.01 14.58 -9.14
CA THR A 142 28.86 15.52 -9.16
C THR A 142 27.58 14.73 -8.88
N PHE A 143 26.83 15.11 -7.84
CA PHE A 143 25.48 14.61 -7.56
C PHE A 143 24.56 14.84 -8.77
N PRO A 144 23.64 13.90 -9.09
CA PRO A 144 22.45 14.26 -9.84
C PRO A 144 21.18 14.16 -8.99
N GLU A 145 20.39 15.24 -9.12
CA GLU A 145 19.00 15.37 -8.75
C GLU A 145 18.12 14.23 -9.29
N SER A 146 17.05 13.97 -8.53
CA SER A 146 15.78 13.35 -8.91
C SER A 146 15.63 12.89 -10.36
N VAL A 147 15.77 11.58 -10.57
CA VAL A 147 15.39 10.89 -11.80
C VAL A 147 13.91 10.52 -11.71
N GLU A 148 13.04 11.32 -12.34
CA GLU A 148 11.73 10.82 -12.77
C GLU A 148 11.93 9.74 -13.85
N PRO A 149 11.16 8.64 -13.84
CA PRO A 149 11.29 7.61 -14.88
C PRO A 149 10.90 8.17 -16.26
N ARG A 150 11.90 8.38 -17.12
CA ARG A 150 11.77 8.76 -18.54
C ARG A 150 11.21 7.63 -19.41
N MET A 151 10.04 7.08 -19.05
CA MET A 151 9.35 6.06 -19.86
C MET A 151 8.15 6.61 -20.62
N PHE A 152 7.66 7.82 -20.28
CA PHE A 152 6.53 8.44 -20.99
C PHE A 152 6.93 9.21 -22.25
N SER A 153 8.22 9.54 -22.42
CA SER A 153 8.66 10.42 -23.53
C SER A 153 8.90 9.71 -24.86
N ASN A 154 8.90 8.37 -24.88
CA ASN A 154 9.14 7.59 -26.11
C ASN A 154 7.86 7.24 -26.88
N LEU A 155 6.70 7.78 -26.50
CA LEU A 155 5.42 7.56 -27.17
C LEU A 155 5.01 8.67 -28.15
N VAL A 156 5.87 9.66 -28.36
CA VAL A 156 5.63 10.73 -29.34
C VAL A 156 6.89 10.86 -30.19
N LEU A 157 6.87 10.29 -31.39
CA LEU A 157 7.47 10.82 -32.62
C LEU A 157 7.33 9.77 -33.74
N SER A 158 6.17 9.80 -34.41
CA SER A 158 6.05 9.44 -35.82
C SER A 158 4.80 10.16 -36.36
N GLU A 159 4.92 11.48 -36.49
CA GLU A 159 4.03 12.25 -37.36
C GLU A 159 4.47 11.96 -38.80
N GLU A 160 3.80 11.01 -39.45
CA GLU A 160 3.74 10.97 -40.91
C GLU A 160 2.37 11.47 -41.35
N ASN A 161 2.45 12.41 -42.28
CA ASN A 161 1.40 13.29 -42.75
C ASN A 161 0.54 12.54 -43.77
N ASP A 162 -0.70 12.18 -43.43
CA ASP A 162 -1.70 11.70 -44.39
C ASP A 162 -3.06 12.33 -44.09
N GLU A 163 -3.27 13.53 -44.65
CA GLU A 163 -4.59 14.11 -44.84
C GLU A 163 -5.35 13.31 -45.90
N SER A 164 -6.07 12.27 -45.50
CA SER A 164 -7.36 11.79 -46.07
C SER A 164 -7.64 10.32 -45.72
N SER A 165 -8.08 10.05 -44.48
CA SER A 165 -8.92 8.87 -44.23
C SER A 165 -9.89 9.12 -43.08
N SER A 166 -10.99 9.77 -43.42
CA SER A 166 -12.19 9.76 -42.61
C SER A 166 -12.66 8.33 -42.36
N MET A 167 -12.73 7.96 -41.08
CA MET A 167 -13.58 6.93 -40.48
C MET A 167 -13.58 5.55 -41.15
N ASN A 168 -12.65 4.69 -40.72
CA ASN A 168 -12.86 3.24 -40.60
C ASN A 168 -11.81 2.67 -39.66
N ILE A 169 -11.98 2.87 -38.35
CA ILE A 169 -11.39 1.96 -37.37
C ILE A 169 -12.20 0.67 -37.52
N GLU A 170 -11.64 -0.33 -38.20
CA GLU A 170 -12.13 -1.70 -38.05
C GLU A 170 -12.18 -1.96 -36.53
N PHE A 171 -13.39 -2.10 -35.96
CA PHE A 171 -13.59 -2.61 -34.61
C PHE A 171 -13.05 -4.04 -34.60
N SER A 172 -11.74 -4.17 -34.43
CA SER A 172 -11.10 -5.38 -33.96
C SER A 172 -11.87 -5.78 -32.71
N GLN A 173 -12.52 -6.95 -32.78
CA GLN A 173 -13.30 -7.53 -31.70
C GLN A 173 -12.61 -7.26 -30.36
N LEU A 174 -13.30 -6.62 -29.41
CA LEU A 174 -12.78 -6.29 -28.08
C LEU A 174 -12.43 -7.59 -27.33
N SER A 175 -11.27 -8.17 -27.64
CA SER A 175 -10.96 -9.57 -27.36
C SER A 175 -10.82 -9.85 -25.87
N MET A 176 -10.48 -8.82 -25.09
CA MET A 176 -10.37 -8.90 -23.63
C MET A 176 -11.68 -8.53 -22.92
N LEU A 177 -12.68 -7.97 -23.61
CA LEU A 177 -13.93 -7.54 -22.99
C LEU A 177 -14.68 -8.67 -22.27
N PRO A 178 -14.88 -9.88 -22.85
CA PRO A 178 -15.56 -10.97 -22.15
C PRO A 178 -14.86 -11.37 -20.85
N HIS A 179 -13.53 -11.49 -20.87
CA HIS A 179 -12.74 -11.87 -19.71
C HIS A 179 -12.78 -10.81 -18.62
N LEU A 180 -12.54 -9.54 -18.98
CA LEU A 180 -12.55 -8.45 -18.01
C LEU A 180 -13.94 -8.16 -17.46
N ALA A 181 -15.02 -8.39 -18.24
CA ALA A 181 -16.38 -8.31 -17.73
C ALA A 181 -16.66 -9.35 -16.65
N ASP A 182 -16.16 -10.59 -16.80
CA ASP A 182 -16.28 -11.63 -15.76
C ASP A 182 -15.45 -11.29 -14.52
N LEU A 183 -14.22 -10.80 -14.71
CA LEU A 183 -13.34 -10.38 -13.61
C LEU A 183 -13.95 -9.23 -12.81
N VAL A 184 -14.49 -8.21 -13.48
CA VAL A 184 -15.16 -7.08 -12.83
C VAL A 184 -16.42 -7.54 -12.12
N SER A 185 -17.24 -8.39 -12.75
CA SER A 185 -18.44 -8.96 -12.13
C SER A 185 -18.12 -9.72 -10.84
N TYR A 186 -17.11 -10.60 -10.88
CA TYR A 186 -16.58 -11.29 -9.72
C TYR A 186 -16.13 -10.30 -8.64
N SER A 187 -15.39 -9.26 -9.04
CA SER A 187 -14.89 -8.25 -8.12
C SER A 187 -16.01 -7.45 -7.46
N ILE A 188 -17.09 -7.12 -8.17
CA ILE A 188 -18.28 -6.48 -7.60
C ILE A 188 -18.89 -7.38 -6.52
N GLN A 189 -19.10 -8.68 -6.79
CA GLN A 189 -19.65 -9.61 -5.78
C GLN A 189 -18.80 -9.62 -4.50
N LYS A 190 -17.47 -9.58 -4.65
CA LYS A 190 -16.54 -9.51 -3.52
C LYS A 190 -16.61 -8.17 -2.79
N VAL A 191 -16.75 -7.04 -3.49
CA VAL A 191 -16.98 -5.72 -2.87
C VAL A 191 -18.30 -5.70 -2.08
N ILE A 192 -19.38 -6.24 -2.63
CA ILE A 192 -20.66 -6.38 -1.93
C ILE A 192 -20.49 -7.24 -0.66
N GLY A 193 -19.76 -8.34 -0.75
CA GLY A 193 -19.43 -9.18 0.39
C GLY A 193 -18.66 -8.43 1.49
N PHE A 194 -17.67 -7.62 1.09
CA PHE A 194 -16.88 -6.80 2.00
C PHE A 194 -17.76 -5.74 2.69
N ALA A 195 -18.53 -4.98 1.91
CA ALA A 195 -19.41 -3.92 2.39
C ALA A 195 -20.40 -4.44 3.44
N LYS A 196 -21.00 -5.61 3.19
CA LYS A 196 -21.94 -6.27 4.12
C LYS A 196 -21.33 -6.63 5.48
N MET A 197 -20.00 -6.59 5.64
CA MET A 197 -19.32 -6.85 6.91
C MET A 197 -18.77 -5.58 7.58
N ILE A 198 -18.86 -4.42 6.92
CA ILE A 198 -18.50 -3.14 7.53
C ILE A 198 -19.47 -2.84 8.68
N PRO A 199 -18.97 -2.55 9.91
CA PRO A 199 -19.84 -2.19 11.03
C PRO A 199 -20.73 -0.98 10.70
N GLY A 200 -22.05 -1.13 10.90
CA GLY A 200 -23.04 -0.10 10.58
C GLY A 200 -23.63 -0.16 9.16
N PHE A 201 -22.96 -0.82 8.20
CA PHE A 201 -23.44 -0.81 6.80
C PHE A 201 -24.78 -1.53 6.61
N ARG A 202 -25.00 -2.64 7.33
CA ARG A 202 -26.28 -3.38 7.27
C ARG A 202 -27.42 -2.69 8.00
N ASP A 203 -27.11 -1.69 8.82
CA ASP A 203 -28.10 -0.91 9.55
C ASP A 203 -28.68 0.23 8.69
N LEU A 204 -28.04 0.53 7.54
CA LEU A 204 -28.55 1.45 6.52
C LEU A 204 -29.77 0.88 5.79
N SER A 205 -30.58 1.77 5.20
CA SER A 205 -31.68 1.38 4.31
C SER A 205 -31.18 0.53 3.13
N ALA A 206 -32.04 -0.31 2.56
CA ALA A 206 -31.67 -1.11 1.40
C ALA A 206 -31.32 -0.22 0.20
N GLU A 207 -32.05 0.90 0.06
CA GLU A 207 -31.83 1.94 -0.94
C GLU A 207 -30.44 2.56 -0.80
N ASP A 208 -30.04 2.98 0.40
CA ASP A 208 -28.70 3.55 0.65
C ASP A 208 -27.60 2.52 0.43
N GLN A 209 -27.80 1.26 0.85
CA GLN A 209 -26.83 0.20 0.59
C GLN A 209 -26.60 0.02 -0.93
N ILE A 210 -27.66 0.05 -1.73
CA ILE A 210 -27.58 -0.05 -3.19
C ILE A 210 -26.86 1.17 -3.77
N VAL A 211 -27.24 2.39 -3.37
CA VAL A 211 -26.64 3.63 -3.89
C VAL A 211 -25.14 3.69 -3.59
N LEU A 212 -24.74 3.39 -2.35
CA LEU A 212 -23.33 3.38 -1.95
C LEU A 212 -22.53 2.33 -2.74
N LEU A 213 -23.10 1.13 -2.96
CA LEU A 213 -22.45 0.09 -3.74
C LEU A 213 -22.34 0.46 -5.23
N LYS A 214 -23.43 0.92 -5.87
CA LYS A 214 -23.42 1.33 -7.28
C LYS A 214 -22.41 2.44 -7.55
N SER A 215 -22.33 3.42 -6.65
CA SER A 215 -21.49 4.59 -6.83
C SER A 215 -20.02 4.39 -6.45
N SER A 216 -19.68 3.42 -5.58
CA SER A 216 -18.30 3.19 -5.11
C SER A 216 -17.65 1.91 -5.67
N ALA A 217 -18.41 0.99 -6.27
CA ALA A 217 -17.89 -0.33 -6.66
C ALA A 217 -16.61 -0.26 -7.50
N ILE A 218 -16.57 0.60 -8.53
CA ILE A 218 -15.37 0.72 -9.37
C ILE A 218 -14.18 1.32 -8.61
N GLU A 219 -14.42 2.28 -7.72
CA GLU A 219 -13.37 2.90 -6.90
C GLU A 219 -12.73 1.87 -5.96
N VAL A 220 -13.56 1.04 -5.31
CA VAL A 220 -13.09 -0.04 -4.44
C VAL A 220 -12.39 -1.13 -5.25
N ILE A 221 -12.83 -1.42 -6.48
CA ILE A 221 -12.14 -2.32 -7.42
C ILE A 221 -10.75 -1.77 -7.78
N MET A 222 -10.62 -0.48 -8.02
CA MET A 222 -9.34 0.16 -8.27
C MET A 222 -8.44 0.12 -7.04
N LEU A 223 -8.95 0.38 -5.84
CA LEU A 223 -8.21 0.26 -4.58
C LEU A 223 -7.68 -1.16 -4.36
N ARG A 224 -8.55 -2.18 -4.36
CA ARG A 224 -8.16 -3.58 -4.12
C ARG A 224 -7.18 -4.12 -5.15
N SER A 225 -7.26 -3.63 -6.40
CA SER A 225 -6.35 -4.06 -7.46
C SER A 225 -4.89 -3.68 -7.15
N ASN A 226 -4.65 -2.69 -6.28
CA ASN A 226 -3.31 -2.30 -5.87
C ASN A 226 -2.53 -3.42 -5.18
N GLN A 227 -3.22 -4.39 -4.55
CA GLN A 227 -2.58 -5.55 -3.96
C GLN A 227 -1.86 -6.43 -5.00
N SER A 228 -2.45 -6.61 -6.20
CA SER A 228 -1.83 -7.36 -7.31
C SER A 228 -0.97 -6.49 -8.24
N PHE A 229 -0.99 -5.17 -8.08
CA PHE A 229 -0.20 -4.25 -8.89
C PHE A 229 1.30 -4.27 -8.54
N THR A 230 2.15 -4.36 -9.55
CA THR A 230 3.61 -4.40 -9.44
C THR A 230 4.26 -3.16 -10.07
N LEU A 231 5.20 -2.53 -9.35
CA LEU A 231 5.94 -1.36 -9.84
C LEU A 231 7.02 -1.71 -10.87
N GLU A 232 7.43 -2.98 -10.94
CA GLU A 232 8.50 -3.46 -11.82
C GLU A 232 8.15 -3.29 -13.29
N ASP A 233 6.92 -3.65 -13.65
CA ASP A 233 6.45 -3.69 -15.04
C ASP A 233 5.08 -3.03 -15.24
N MET A 234 4.60 -2.31 -14.23
CA MET A 234 3.34 -1.54 -14.26
C MET A 234 2.14 -2.40 -14.69
N SER A 235 2.04 -3.60 -14.11
CA SER A 235 1.01 -4.59 -14.44
C SER A 235 0.30 -5.12 -13.19
N TRP A 236 -0.84 -5.78 -13.37
CA TRP A 236 -1.52 -6.53 -12.31
C TRP A 236 -1.24 -8.01 -12.49
N THR A 237 -0.53 -8.62 -11.53
CA THR A 237 -0.19 -10.04 -11.57
C THR A 237 -1.09 -10.83 -10.62
N CYS A 238 -2.04 -11.58 -11.17
CA CYS A 238 -3.05 -12.32 -10.40
C CYS A 238 -2.78 -13.82 -10.44
N GLY A 239 -1.77 -14.28 -9.70
CA GLY A 239 -1.40 -15.71 -9.65
C GLY A 239 -0.49 -16.10 -10.81
N SER A 240 -1.04 -16.70 -11.87
CA SER A 240 -0.25 -17.16 -13.03
C SER A 240 -0.02 -16.05 -14.08
N ASN A 241 0.89 -16.31 -15.01
CA ASN A 241 1.15 -15.41 -16.14
C ASN A 241 -0.08 -15.22 -17.06
N ASP A 242 -1.02 -16.17 -17.08
CA ASP A 242 -2.25 -16.05 -17.88
C ASP A 242 -3.13 -14.91 -17.39
N PHE A 243 -3.09 -14.62 -16.09
CA PHE A 243 -3.83 -13.56 -15.41
C PHE A 243 -2.93 -12.39 -15.03
N LYS A 244 -1.95 -12.10 -15.89
CA LYS A 244 -1.15 -10.88 -15.84
C LYS A 244 -1.73 -9.85 -16.80
N TYR A 245 -2.16 -8.71 -16.27
CA TYR A 245 -2.84 -7.67 -17.03
C TYR A 245 -1.94 -6.46 -17.23
N ARG A 246 -1.66 -6.14 -18.48
CA ARG A 246 -0.96 -4.90 -18.88
C ARG A 246 -1.98 -3.85 -19.31
N VAL A 247 -1.56 -2.61 -19.42
CA VAL A 247 -2.38 -1.52 -19.98
C VAL A 247 -2.96 -1.91 -21.36
N SER A 248 -2.15 -2.56 -22.21
CA SER A 248 -2.56 -3.06 -23.53
C SER A 248 -3.68 -4.10 -23.49
N ASP A 249 -3.83 -4.83 -22.40
CA ASP A 249 -4.89 -5.83 -22.25
C ASP A 249 -6.22 -5.17 -21.90
N VAL A 250 -6.17 -4.07 -21.13
CA VAL A 250 -7.37 -3.30 -20.76
C VAL A 250 -7.85 -2.44 -21.93
N THR A 251 -6.94 -1.95 -22.78
CA THR A 251 -7.34 -1.25 -24.02
C THR A 251 -8.11 -2.17 -24.99
N GLN A 252 -7.75 -3.45 -25.04
CA GLN A 252 -8.47 -4.48 -25.82
C GLN A 252 -9.87 -4.81 -25.28
N ALA A 253 -10.27 -4.24 -24.13
CA ALA A 253 -11.64 -4.29 -23.64
C ALA A 253 -12.44 -3.01 -23.93
N GLY A 254 -11.87 -2.05 -24.68
CA GLY A 254 -12.57 -0.85 -25.14
C GLY A 254 -12.30 0.40 -24.29
N HIS A 255 -11.34 0.36 -23.36
CA HIS A 255 -10.95 1.53 -22.58
C HIS A 255 -9.80 2.33 -23.21
N SER A 256 -9.91 3.66 -23.22
CA SER A 256 -8.89 4.55 -23.78
C SER A 256 -7.80 4.91 -22.76
N MET A 257 -6.71 5.51 -23.24
CA MET A 257 -5.64 6.01 -22.38
C MET A 257 -6.08 7.14 -21.44
N ASP A 258 -7.19 7.84 -21.75
CA ASP A 258 -7.76 8.88 -20.87
C ASP A 258 -8.16 8.33 -19.49
N LEU A 259 -8.56 7.06 -19.42
CA LEU A 259 -8.82 6.35 -18.17
C LEU A 259 -7.55 5.68 -17.65
N LEU A 260 -6.82 4.98 -18.54
CA LEU A 260 -5.77 4.06 -18.12
C LEU A 260 -4.50 4.76 -17.63
N GLU A 261 -4.12 5.90 -18.22
CA GLU A 261 -2.96 6.66 -17.75
C GLU A 261 -3.19 7.20 -16.32
N PRO A 262 -4.30 7.91 -16.02
CA PRO A 262 -4.62 8.28 -14.65
C PRO A 262 -4.74 7.08 -13.70
N LEU A 263 -5.29 5.95 -14.16
CA LEU A 263 -5.41 4.74 -13.35
C LEU A 263 -4.03 4.20 -12.96
N VAL A 264 -3.09 4.08 -13.90
CA VAL A 264 -1.73 3.61 -13.59
C VAL A 264 -1.00 4.59 -12.68
N LYS A 265 -1.14 5.91 -12.92
CA LYS A 265 -0.58 6.94 -12.01
C LYS A 265 -1.15 6.80 -10.59
N PHE A 266 -2.45 6.53 -10.47
CA PHE A 266 -3.10 6.25 -9.20
C PHE A 266 -2.51 5.00 -8.54
N GLN A 267 -2.39 3.89 -9.25
CA GLN A 267 -1.83 2.64 -8.71
C GLN A 267 -0.38 2.82 -8.21
N VAL A 268 0.46 3.48 -9.01
CA VAL A 268 1.84 3.80 -8.61
C VAL A 268 1.87 4.68 -7.37
N GLY A 269 1.05 5.74 -7.36
CA GLY A 269 0.95 6.66 -6.23
C GLY A 269 0.50 5.98 -4.94
N LEU A 270 -0.49 5.09 -5.02
CA LEU A 270 -1.01 4.32 -3.89
C LEU A 270 0.01 3.30 -3.38
N LYS A 271 0.68 2.57 -4.28
CA LYS A 271 1.69 1.57 -3.92
C LYS A 271 2.88 2.20 -3.18
N LYS A 272 3.29 3.40 -3.60
CA LYS A 272 4.36 4.19 -2.95
C LYS A 272 4.00 4.69 -1.54
N LEU A 273 2.73 4.66 -1.13
CA LEU A 273 2.36 4.97 0.25
C LEU A 273 2.73 3.86 1.23
N ASN A 274 3.04 2.65 0.75
CA ASN A 274 3.38 1.48 1.57
C ASN A 274 2.36 1.24 2.70
N LEU A 275 1.08 1.27 2.34
CA LEU A 275 -0.01 1.10 3.31
C LEU A 275 0.07 -0.27 3.98
N HIS A 276 -0.20 -0.29 5.28
CA HIS A 276 -0.48 -1.54 5.98
C HIS A 276 -1.83 -2.13 5.52
N GLU A 277 -2.06 -3.41 5.80
CA GLU A 277 -3.34 -4.07 5.47
C GLU A 277 -4.52 -3.33 6.15
N GLU A 278 -4.34 -2.91 7.40
CA GLU A 278 -5.35 -2.15 8.17
C GLU A 278 -5.70 -0.81 7.53
N GLU A 279 -4.68 -0.07 7.08
CA GLU A 279 -4.86 1.23 6.42
C GLU A 279 -5.60 1.07 5.09
N HIS A 280 -5.29 -0.01 4.36
CA HIS A 280 -5.92 -0.33 3.09
C HIS A 280 -7.41 -0.67 3.26
N VAL A 281 -7.77 -1.53 4.22
CA VAL A 281 -9.18 -1.90 4.46
C VAL A 281 -10.00 -0.75 5.04
N LEU A 282 -9.39 0.10 5.87
CA LEU A 282 -10.02 1.32 6.35
C LEU A 282 -10.29 2.31 5.20
N LEU A 283 -9.33 2.48 4.29
CA LEU A 283 -9.50 3.33 3.11
C LEU A 283 -10.63 2.85 2.19
N MET A 284 -10.74 1.53 1.97
CA MET A 284 -11.86 0.95 1.22
C MET A 284 -13.20 1.19 1.92
N ALA A 285 -13.27 0.99 3.25
CA ALA A 285 -14.50 1.21 4.00
C ALA A 285 -14.95 2.69 3.99
N ILE A 286 -14.01 3.63 4.14
CA ILE A 286 -14.25 5.08 4.02
C ILE A 286 -14.74 5.44 2.60
N CYS A 287 -14.17 4.83 1.56
CA CYS A 287 -14.59 5.03 0.16
C CYS A 287 -16.05 4.58 -0.08
N ILE A 288 -16.45 3.42 0.48
CA ILE A 288 -17.81 2.88 0.39
C ILE A 288 -18.81 3.78 1.12
N LEU A 289 -18.50 4.16 2.37
CA LEU A 289 -19.36 4.99 3.21
C LEU A 289 -19.19 6.48 2.89
N SER A 290 -19.33 6.88 1.63
CA SER A 290 -19.29 8.28 1.23
C SER A 290 -20.71 8.90 1.28
N PRO A 291 -20.99 9.90 2.13
CA PRO A 291 -22.33 10.49 2.23
C PRO A 291 -22.69 11.39 1.05
N ASP A 292 -21.71 11.83 0.27
CA ASP A 292 -21.87 12.74 -0.87
C ASP A 292 -22.22 12.02 -2.19
N ARG A 293 -22.63 10.74 -2.13
CA ARG A 293 -23.04 9.98 -3.31
C ARG A 293 -24.45 10.40 -3.75
N PRO A 294 -24.68 10.65 -5.05
CA PRO A 294 -26.03 10.98 -5.53
C PRO A 294 -27.03 9.86 -5.22
N GLY A 295 -28.14 10.20 -4.56
CA GLY A 295 -29.22 9.27 -4.22
C GLY A 295 -29.23 8.76 -2.78
N VAL A 296 -28.20 9.05 -1.98
CA VAL A 296 -28.20 8.72 -0.54
C VAL A 296 -29.29 9.51 0.18
N GLN A 297 -30.10 8.80 0.96
CA GLN A 297 -31.23 9.34 1.71
C GLN A 297 -30.80 9.78 3.12
N ASP A 298 -30.19 8.88 3.90
CA ASP A 298 -29.71 9.20 5.25
C ASP A 298 -28.23 9.61 5.26
N THR A 299 -27.97 10.81 4.74
CA THR A 299 -26.60 11.36 4.65
C THR A 299 -25.94 11.52 6.02
N SER A 300 -26.72 11.83 7.06
CA SER A 300 -26.19 12.01 8.42
C SER A 300 -25.69 10.71 9.04
N LEU A 301 -26.44 9.61 8.87
CA LEU A 301 -25.99 8.31 9.34
C LEU A 301 -24.74 7.85 8.59
N VAL A 302 -24.71 7.97 7.26
CA VAL A 302 -23.54 7.59 6.45
C VAL A 302 -22.31 8.41 6.83
N GLU A 303 -22.46 9.72 7.01
CA GLU A 303 -21.38 10.62 7.46
C GLU A 303 -20.84 10.20 8.83
N SER A 304 -21.73 9.91 9.80
CA SER A 304 -21.32 9.47 11.14
C SER A 304 -20.51 8.17 11.12
N LEU A 305 -20.86 7.23 10.22
CA LEU A 305 -20.11 5.99 10.03
C LEU A 305 -18.75 6.26 9.38
N GLN A 306 -18.70 7.14 8.37
CA GLN A 306 -17.46 7.53 7.69
C GLN A 306 -16.48 8.26 8.63
N ASP A 307 -16.99 9.17 9.46
CA ASP A 307 -16.22 9.93 10.44
C ASP A 307 -15.57 9.00 11.46
N ARG A 308 -16.33 8.04 11.99
CA ARG A 308 -15.82 7.04 12.92
C ARG A 308 -14.67 6.23 12.31
N LEU A 309 -14.79 5.79 11.05
CA LEU A 309 -13.72 5.07 10.35
C LEU A 309 -12.50 5.96 10.07
N SER A 310 -12.74 7.23 9.74
CA SER A 310 -11.70 8.23 9.52
C SER A 310 -10.89 8.52 10.79
N GLU A 311 -11.56 8.61 11.93
CA GLU A 311 -10.92 8.74 13.25
C GLU A 311 -10.08 7.50 13.61
N ILE A 312 -10.62 6.31 13.33
CA ILE A 312 -9.89 5.04 13.53
C ILE A 312 -8.62 5.02 12.68
N LEU A 313 -8.71 5.38 11.40
CA LEU A 313 -7.55 5.43 10.50
C LEU A 313 -6.50 6.42 10.97
N GLN A 314 -6.90 7.64 11.33
CA GLN A 314 -5.99 8.64 11.88
C GLN A 314 -5.31 8.15 13.17
N THR A 315 -6.07 7.51 14.05
CA THR A 315 -5.53 6.93 15.29
C THR A 315 -4.55 5.81 14.97
N TYR A 316 -4.90 4.89 14.08
CA TYR A 316 -4.03 3.79 13.65
C TYR A 316 -2.70 4.30 13.10
N ILE A 317 -2.73 5.25 12.15
CA ILE A 317 -1.52 5.83 11.54
C ILE A 317 -0.61 6.43 12.60
N ARG A 318 -1.16 7.20 13.56
CA ARG A 318 -0.39 7.82 14.65
C ARG A 318 0.23 6.78 15.60
N CYS A 319 -0.45 5.66 15.82
CA CYS A 319 -0.02 4.61 16.76
C CYS A 319 0.96 3.61 16.15
N ARG A 320 0.76 3.24 14.88
CA ARG A 320 1.36 2.05 14.28
C ARG A 320 2.21 2.33 13.04
N HIS A 321 1.97 3.42 12.31
CA HIS A 321 2.72 3.69 11.08
C HIS A 321 4.07 4.35 11.40
N PRO A 322 5.20 3.81 10.92
CA PRO A 322 6.53 4.32 11.27
C PRO A 322 6.84 5.69 10.62
N PRO A 323 7.60 6.58 11.28
CA PRO A 323 8.22 7.74 10.64
C PRO A 323 9.25 7.29 9.58
N PRO A 324 9.50 8.07 8.50
CA PRO A 324 9.03 9.44 8.23
C PRO A 324 7.68 9.53 7.48
N GLY A 325 6.95 8.42 7.29
CA GLY A 325 5.72 8.38 6.47
C GLY A 325 4.43 8.84 7.17
N SER A 326 4.33 8.67 8.48
CA SER A 326 3.05 8.74 9.21
C SER A 326 2.39 10.12 9.29
N ARG A 327 3.16 11.23 9.32
CA ARG A 327 2.61 12.57 9.61
C ARG A 327 1.62 13.07 8.55
N LEU A 328 1.90 12.83 7.27
CA LEU A 328 1.09 13.31 6.14
C LEU A 328 0.32 12.18 5.45
N LEU A 329 0.42 10.95 5.96
CA LEU A 329 -0.14 9.78 5.30
C LEU A 329 -1.67 9.87 5.18
N TYR A 330 -2.37 10.25 6.25
CA TYR A 330 -3.82 10.40 6.22
C TYR A 330 -4.28 11.37 5.13
N ALA A 331 -3.66 12.56 5.05
CA ALA A 331 -3.99 13.54 4.02
C ALA A 331 -3.73 12.99 2.60
N LYS A 332 -2.63 12.25 2.39
CA LYS A 332 -2.34 11.60 1.11
C LYS A 332 -3.37 10.52 0.77
N MET A 333 -3.87 9.76 1.76
CA MET A 333 -4.91 8.76 1.57
C MET A 333 -6.25 9.39 1.19
N ILE A 334 -6.65 10.51 1.83
CA ILE A 334 -7.85 11.25 1.44
C ILE A 334 -7.72 11.84 0.04
N GLN A 335 -6.54 12.35 -0.33
CA GLN A 335 -6.29 12.77 -1.72
C GLN A 335 -6.47 11.61 -2.71
N LYS A 336 -6.11 10.38 -2.35
CA LYS A 336 -6.38 9.20 -3.20
C LYS A 336 -7.87 8.93 -3.38
N LEU A 337 -8.71 9.22 -2.38
CA LEU A 337 -10.17 9.14 -2.54
C LEU A 337 -10.70 10.21 -3.52
N ALA A 338 -10.13 11.41 -3.51
CA ALA A 338 -10.46 12.44 -4.49
C ALA A 338 -10.04 12.03 -5.91
N ASP A 339 -8.82 11.49 -6.08
CA ASP A 339 -8.33 10.97 -7.37
C ASP A 339 -9.29 9.88 -7.92
N LEU A 340 -9.85 9.04 -7.05
CA LEU A 340 -10.82 8.00 -7.42
C LEU A 340 -12.13 8.56 -7.96
N ARG A 341 -12.57 9.75 -7.51
CA ARG A 341 -13.80 10.38 -8.04
C ARG A 341 -13.63 10.73 -9.52
N SER A 342 -12.48 11.28 -9.90
CA SER A 342 -12.16 11.57 -11.31
C SER A 342 -12.04 10.29 -12.15
N LEU A 343 -11.42 9.24 -11.60
CA LEU A 343 -11.33 7.94 -12.28
C LEU A 343 -12.71 7.30 -12.48
N ASN A 344 -13.60 7.43 -11.49
CA ASN A 344 -14.97 6.92 -11.57
C ASN A 344 -15.78 7.64 -12.65
N GLU A 345 -15.68 8.98 -12.71
CA GLU A 345 -16.35 9.77 -13.74
C GLU A 345 -15.90 9.37 -15.15
N GLU A 346 -14.60 9.24 -15.37
CA GLU A 346 -14.04 8.83 -16.66
C GLU A 346 -14.39 7.37 -17.00
N HIS A 347 -14.32 6.45 -16.04
CA HIS A 347 -14.79 5.08 -16.23
C HIS A 347 -16.27 5.05 -16.62
N SER A 348 -17.12 5.80 -15.92
CA SER A 348 -18.57 5.87 -16.18
C SER A 348 -18.85 6.44 -17.57
N ARG A 349 -18.08 7.44 -18.02
CA ARG A 349 -18.16 7.98 -19.39
C ARG A 349 -17.86 6.90 -20.42
N GLN A 350 -16.74 6.19 -20.29
CA GLN A 350 -16.34 5.15 -21.25
C GLN A 350 -17.27 3.93 -21.22
N TYR A 351 -17.70 3.53 -20.02
CA TYR A 351 -18.68 2.44 -19.85
C TYR A 351 -20.00 2.74 -20.57
N ARG A 352 -20.51 3.97 -20.50
CA ARG A 352 -21.69 4.38 -21.27
C ARG A 352 -21.47 4.23 -22.77
N CYS A 353 -20.35 4.73 -23.30
CA CYS A 353 -20.01 4.57 -24.72
C CYS A 353 -19.99 3.10 -25.15
N LEU A 354 -19.39 2.23 -24.33
CA LEU A 354 -19.30 0.80 -24.62
C LEU A 354 -20.65 0.08 -24.52
N SER A 355 -21.44 0.37 -23.49
CA SER A 355 -22.73 -0.28 -23.25
C SER A 355 -23.84 0.15 -24.21
N PHE A 356 -23.72 1.30 -24.88
CA PHE A 356 -24.66 1.71 -25.93
C PHE A 356 -24.55 0.86 -27.21
N GLN A 357 -23.43 0.17 -27.43
CA GLN A 357 -23.25 -0.73 -28.57
C GLN A 357 -23.77 -2.13 -28.21
N PRO A 358 -24.84 -2.64 -28.85
CA PRO A 358 -25.43 -3.93 -28.50
C PRO A 358 -24.44 -5.09 -28.56
N GLU A 359 -23.56 -5.13 -29.58
CA GLU A 359 -22.53 -6.18 -29.72
C GLU A 359 -21.56 -6.26 -28.52
N HIS A 360 -21.29 -5.14 -27.85
CA HIS A 360 -20.41 -5.08 -26.68
C HIS A 360 -21.18 -5.28 -25.38
N SER A 361 -22.37 -4.68 -25.27
CA SER A 361 -23.26 -4.84 -24.12
C SER A 361 -23.64 -6.31 -23.87
N MET A 362 -23.89 -7.09 -24.93
CA MET A 362 -24.17 -8.53 -24.84
C MET A 362 -23.02 -9.36 -24.26
N GLN A 363 -21.79 -8.83 -24.22
CA GLN A 363 -20.63 -9.49 -23.64
C GLN A 363 -20.48 -9.19 -22.14
N LEU A 364 -21.19 -8.18 -21.62
CA LEU A 364 -21.19 -7.83 -20.21
C LEU A 364 -22.06 -8.79 -19.39
N THR A 365 -21.76 -8.92 -18.11
CA THR A 365 -22.58 -9.73 -17.20
C THR A 365 -23.78 -8.94 -16.68
N PRO A 366 -24.90 -9.58 -16.31
CA PRO A 366 -26.06 -8.89 -15.75
C PRO A 366 -25.72 -8.00 -14.55
N LEU A 367 -24.83 -8.46 -13.65
CA LEU A 367 -24.43 -7.69 -12.48
C LEU A 367 -23.63 -6.43 -12.84
N VAL A 368 -22.79 -6.49 -13.89
CA VAL A 368 -22.06 -5.31 -14.39
C VAL A 368 -23.04 -4.29 -14.96
N LEU A 369 -24.06 -4.76 -15.70
CA LEU A 369 -25.14 -3.92 -16.23
C LEU A 369 -25.97 -3.28 -15.11
N GLU A 370 -26.30 -4.04 -14.06
CA GLU A 370 -27.08 -3.53 -12.93
C GLU A 370 -26.32 -2.47 -12.12
N VAL A 371 -25.03 -2.72 -11.84
CA VAL A 371 -24.23 -1.88 -10.94
C VAL A 371 -23.75 -0.60 -11.62
N PHE A 372 -23.31 -0.68 -12.88
CA PHE A 372 -22.83 0.49 -13.64
C PHE A 372 -23.87 1.09 -14.58
N GLY A 373 -25.03 0.45 -14.74
CA GLY A 373 -26.14 0.99 -15.50
C GLY A 373 -26.87 2.13 -14.78
N ASN A 374 -27.45 3.03 -15.57
CA ASN A 374 -28.18 4.21 -15.11
C ASN A 374 -29.57 3.92 -14.52
N GLU A 375 -29.98 2.65 -14.42
CA GLU A 375 -31.25 2.30 -13.78
C GLU A 375 -31.11 2.47 -12.26
N ILE A 376 -31.45 3.67 -11.80
CA ILE A 376 -31.78 3.95 -10.40
C ILE A 376 -33.30 3.81 -10.35
N SER A 377 -33.78 2.73 -9.71
CA SER A 377 -35.21 2.55 -9.41
C SER A 377 -35.69 3.60 -8.42
#